data_AF-A0A2P6QQJ3-F1
#
_entry.id   AF-A0A2P6QQJ3-F1
#
_cell.length_a   1.000
_cell.length_b   1.000
_cell.length_c   1.000
_cell.angle_alpha   90.00
_cell.angle_beta   90.00
_cell.angle_gamma   90.00
#
_symmetry.space_group_name_H-M   'P 1'
#
loop_
_entity.id
_entity.type
_entity.pdbx_description
1 polymer ?
#
loop_
_entity_poly.entity_id
_entity_poly.type
_entity_poly.pdbx_seq_one_letter_code
_entity_poly.pdbx_strand_id
1 'polypeptide(L)' 'MACSMLIPICVSAASTSDDIAPAISLTENASKHFNKMRSKHNEDLCLGIGVKQGGYSGMLYTMDFYSKENA' A
#
# COMPACT_ATOMS: atom_id res chain seq x y z
N MET A 1 6.11 -23.24 4.08
CA MET A 1 6.52 -21.89 4.52
C MET A 1 6.26 -20.92 3.37
N ALA A 2 5.08 -20.32 3.31
CA ALA A 2 4.78 -19.25 2.36
C ALA A 2 4.68 -17.97 3.17
N CYS A 3 5.75 -17.17 3.17
CA CYS A 3 5.74 -15.84 3.77
C CYS A 3 4.90 -14.92 2.89
N SER A 4 3.63 -14.75 3.25
CA SER A 4 2.80 -13.65 2.76
C SER A 4 3.36 -12.34 3.33
N MET A 5 4.25 -11.68 2.59
CA MET A 5 4.69 -10.32 2.94
C MET A 5 3.57 -9.35 2.57
N LEU A 6 2.83 -8.90 3.57
CA LEU A 6 2.00 -7.69 3.49
C LEU A 6 2.93 -6.51 3.79
N ILE A 7 3.07 -5.59 2.84
CA ILE A 7 3.81 -4.35 3.06
C ILE A 7 2.77 -3.26 3.33
N PRO A 8 2.53 -2.87 4.60
CA PRO A 8 1.68 -1.73 4.92
C PRO A 8 2.42 -0.45 4.50
N ILE A 9 1.93 0.22 3.46
CA ILE A 9 2.42 1.55 3.09
C ILE A 9 1.54 2.56 3.83
N CYS A 10 1.98 2.90 5.04
CA CYS A 10 1.54 4.14 5.67
C CYS A 10 2.34 5.28 5.07
N VAL A 11 1.72 6.08 4.22
CA VAL A 11 2.30 7.36 3.78
C VAL A 11 2.35 8.28 5.01
N SER A 12 3.43 8.15 5.77
CA SER A 12 4.00 9.17 6.64
C SER A 12 5.22 9.70 5.90
N ALA A 13 5.29 11.01 5.70
CA ALA A 13 6.37 11.69 4.98
C ALA A 13 7.69 11.68 5.78
N ALA A 14 8.12 10.51 6.26
CA ALA A 14 9.38 10.31 6.94
C ALA A 14 10.42 9.79 5.94
N SER A 15 11.39 10.66 5.69
CA SER A 15 12.62 10.44 4.93
C SER A 15 13.39 9.20 5.41
N THR A 16 13.55 8.21 4.55
CA THR A 16 14.51 7.12 4.73
C THR A 16 15.47 7.08 3.54
N SER A 17 16.74 7.34 3.86
CA SER A 17 18.00 6.97 3.21
C SER A 17 17.95 6.37 1.80
N ASP A 18 18.72 7.00 0.91
CA ASP A 18 19.23 6.51 -0.37
C ASP A 18 18.21 6.28 -1.49
N ASP A 19 18.03 7.33 -2.32
CA ASP A 19 17.74 7.41 -3.77
C ASP A 19 17.18 6.19 -4.53
N ILE A 20 16.34 5.36 -3.91
CA ILE A 20 15.66 4.24 -4.54
C ILE A 20 14.18 4.55 -4.49
N ALA A 21 13.66 4.96 -5.65
CA ALA A 21 12.23 5.12 -5.81
C ALA A 21 11.52 3.81 -5.40
N PRO A 22 10.44 3.88 -4.61
CA PRO A 22 9.72 2.69 -4.21
C PRO A 22 9.30 1.90 -5.45
N ALA A 23 9.52 0.58 -5.41
CA ALA A 23 9.22 -0.32 -6.53
C ALA A 23 7.76 -0.27 -6.99
N ILE A 24 6.87 0.24 -6.13
CA ILE A 24 5.47 0.47 -6.42
C ILE A 24 5.15 1.93 -6.13
N SER A 25 4.62 2.62 -7.14
CA SER A 25 4.17 4.01 -7.05
C SER A 25 2.68 4.12 -7.36
N LEU A 26 2.03 5.11 -6.77
CA LEU A 26 0.65 5.46 -7.09
C LEU A 26 0.64 6.57 -8.12
N THR A 27 -0.22 6.42 -9.13
CA THR A 27 -0.50 7.52 -10.06
C THR A 27 -1.23 8.65 -9.33
N GLU A 28 -1.17 9.87 -9.89
CA GLU A 28 -1.81 11.03 -9.29
C GLU A 28 -3.33 10.83 -9.10
N ASN A 29 -3.99 10.17 -10.06
CA ASN A 29 -5.40 9.83 -9.97
C ASN A 29 -5.70 8.83 -8.84
N ALA A 30 -4.84 7.83 -8.64
CA ALA A 30 -4.98 6.86 -7.55
C ALA A 30 -4.79 7.54 -6.19
N SER A 31 -3.81 8.45 -6.07
CA SER A 31 -3.57 9.24 -4.86
C SER A 31 -4.76 10.15 -4.53
N LYS A 32 -5.33 10.84 -5.52
CA LYS A 32 -6.56 11.64 -5.34
C LYS A 32 -7.74 10.79 -4.85
N HIS A 33 -7.92 9.61 -5.43
CA HIS A 33 -8.98 8.69 -5.04
C HIS A 33 -8.79 8.18 -3.61
N PHE A 34 -7.57 7.81 -3.24
CA PHE A 34 -7.21 7.37 -1.90
C PHE A 34 -7.45 8.46 -0.84
N ASN A 35 -7.02 9.69 -1.11
CA ASN A 35 -7.24 10.82 -0.21
C ASN A 35 -8.73 11.11 -0.02
N LYS A 36 -9.55 10.98 -1.08
CA LYS A 36 -11.02 11.10 -0.96
C LYS A 36 -11.59 10.04 -0.02
N MET A 37 -11.06 8.81 -0.04
CA MET A 37 -11.48 7.74 0.87
C MET A 37 -11.09 8.07 2.32
N ARG A 38 -9.86 8.55 2.57
CA ARG A 38 -9.43 9.05 3.89
C ARG A 38 -10.37 10.12 4.43
N SER A 39 -10.67 11.14 3.62
CA SER A 39 -11.57 12.24 4.04
C SER A 39 -13.00 11.77 4.28
N LYS A 40 -13.50 10.77 3.54
CA LYS A 40 -14.85 10.22 3.73
C LYS A 40 -14.98 9.47 5.06
N HIS A 41 -13.94 8.75 5.45
CA HIS A 41 -13.93 7.93 6.67
C HIS A 41 -13.42 8.68 7.90
N ASN A 42 -12.82 9.88 7.75
CA ASN A 42 -12.17 10.64 8.83
C ASN A 42 -11.10 9.81 9.59
N GLU A 43 -10.50 8.85 8.90
CA GLU A 43 -9.51 7.93 9.45
C GLU A 43 -8.21 8.05 8.67
N ASP A 44 -7.09 7.92 9.39
CA ASP A 44 -5.76 7.76 8.79
C ASP A 44 -5.67 6.36 8.16
N LEU A 45 -6.19 6.18 6.94
CA LEU A 45 -6.12 4.92 6.21
C LEU A 45 -4.73 4.75 5.58
N CYS A 46 -4.11 3.59 5.75
CA CYS A 46 -2.92 3.13 5.05
C CYS A 46 -3.30 2.14 3.94
N LEU A 47 -2.46 2.05 2.92
CA LEU A 47 -2.66 1.14 1.79
C LEU A 47 -1.66 0.00 1.89
N GLY A 48 -2.14 -1.22 2.14
CA GLY A 48 -1.29 -2.40 2.18
C GLY A 48 -1.33 -3.14 0.87
N ILE A 49 -0.14 -3.47 0.36
CA ILE A 49 0.01 -4.29 -0.84
C ILE A 49 0.38 -5.69 -0.41
N GLY A 50 -0.50 -6.64 -0.71
CA GLY A 50 -0.25 -8.06 -0.55
C GLY A 50 0.24 -8.65 -1.87
N VAL A 51 1.18 -9.59 -1.77
CA VAL A 51 1.59 -10.42 -2.90
C VAL A 51 1.17 -11.85 -2.60
N LYS A 52 0.27 -12.37 -3.43
CA LYS A 52 -0.13 -13.78 -3.40
C LYS A 52 0.56 -14.52 -4.53
N GLN A 53 1.01 -15.74 -4.23
CA GLN A 53 1.52 -16.63 -5.25
C GLN A 53 0.39 -16.93 -6.24
N GLY A 54 0.54 -16.45 -7.48
CA GLY A 54 -0.38 -16.71 -8.57
C GLY A 54 -0.03 -18.01 -9.30
N GLY A 55 -0.81 -18.30 -10.35
CA GLY A 55 -0.53 -19.40 -11.27
C GLY A 55 0.61 -19.09 -12.24
N TYR A 56 0.52 -19.61 -13.46
CA TYR A 56 1.58 -19.56 -14.47
C TYR A 56 2.05 -18.13 -14.84
N SER A 57 1.16 -17.14 -14.73
CA SER A 57 1.43 -15.75 -15.09
C SER A 57 2.21 -14.96 -14.03
N GLY A 58 2.59 -15.60 -12.92
CA GLY A 58 3.29 -14.92 -11.82
C GLY A 58 2.35 -14.24 -10.83
N MET A 59 2.96 -13.50 -9.92
CA MET A 59 2.41 -13.02 -8.65
C MET A 59 1.11 -12.22 -8.82
N LEU A 60 0.15 -12.41 -7.91
CA LEU A 60 -1.09 -11.63 -7.82
C LEU A 60 -0.91 -10.53 -6.76
N TYR A 61 -1.15 -9.29 -7.14
CA TYR A 61 -1.17 -8.17 -6.20
C TYR A 61 -2.58 -7.99 -5.63
N THR A 62 -2.69 -7.89 -4.30
CA THR A 62 -3.90 -7.49 -3.59
C THR A 62 -3.65 -6.17 -2.90
N MET A 63 -4.70 -5.36 -2.75
CA MET A 63 -4.62 -4.02 -2.20
C MET A 63 -5.70 -3.90 -1.13
N ASP A 64 -5.30 -3.67 0.11
CA ASP A 64 -6.20 -3.60 1.27
C ASP A 64 -5.98 -2.29 2.03
N PHE A 65 -7.05 -1.76 2.64
CA PHE A 65 -6.96 -0.57 3.48
C PHE A 65 -6.85 -0.97 4.95
N TYR A 66 -5.92 -0.35 5.66
CA TYR A 66 -5.71 -0.56 7.09
C TYR A 66 -5.85 0.78 7.79
N SER A 67 -6.61 0.87 8.89
CA SER A 67 -6.54 2.06 9.73
C SER A 67 -5.16 2.10 10.40
N LYS A 68 -4.59 3.29 10.64
CA LYS A 68 -3.28 3.48 11.29
C LYS A 68 -3.11 2.74 12.63
N GLU A 69 -4.23 2.42 13.28
CA GLU A 69 -4.31 1.65 14.52
C GLU A 69 -4.00 0.15 14.32
N ASN A 70 -4.12 -0.35 13.08
CA ASN A 70 -3.97 -1.75 12.69
C ASN A 70 -2.87 -1.95 11.61
N ALA A 71 -2.08 -0.91 11.32
CA ALA A 71 -1.07 -0.89 10.26
C ALA A 71 0.35 -1.10 10.77
#